data_AF-A0AAJ6D9D8-F1
#
_entry.id   AF-A0AAJ6D9D8-F1
#
_cell.length_a   1.000
_cell.length_b   1.000
_cell.length_c   1.000
_cell.angle_alpha   90.00
_cell.angle_beta   90.00
_cell.angle_gamma   90.00
#
_symmetry.space_group_name_H-M   'P 1'
#
loop_
_entity.id
_entity.type
_entity.pdbx_description
1 polymer ?
#
loop_
_entity_poly.entity_id
_entity_poly.type
_entity_poly.pdbx_seq_one_letter_code
_entity_poly.pdbx_strand_id
1 'polypeptide(L)'
;MIYAGFSSSLLTHYFSSNDRMELDSFFRCLIKYLYINCINNHKLISDRLYRKYIAKENIKDLCLLLDSIKIGFIGYLNSNSNSKFETYREYFRALNKISLDSLELLELGEDDVKIQIHLMLPYCIEEKKLPESFLDNLPNNAKPFWLREISMKEYVKKYST
;
A
#
# COMPACT_ATOMS: atom_id res chain seq x y z
N MET A 1 -12.57 -6.00 -14.18
CA MET A 1 -11.22 -5.51 -13.84
C MET A 1 -11.37 -4.60 -12.64
N ILE A 2 -10.66 -4.86 -11.54
CA ILE A 2 -10.72 -4.02 -10.34
C ILE A 2 -9.47 -3.17 -10.35
N TYR A 3 -9.59 -1.88 -10.64
CA TYR A 3 -8.43 -0.99 -10.58
C TYR A 3 -8.03 -0.80 -9.12
N ALA A 4 -6.73 -0.82 -8.87
CA ALA A 4 -6.16 -0.54 -7.57
C ALA A 4 -5.23 0.67 -7.67
N GLY A 5 -5.00 1.32 -6.55
CA GLY A 5 -4.20 2.52 -6.46
C GLY A 5 -3.80 2.82 -5.03
N PHE A 6 -3.28 4.01 -4.80
CA PHE A 6 -2.98 4.51 -3.47
C PHE A 6 -3.95 5.63 -3.13
N SER A 7 -4.50 5.62 -1.91
CA SER A 7 -5.26 6.74 -1.38
C SER A 7 -4.62 7.28 -0.11
N SER A 8 -4.59 8.59 -0.03
CA SER A 8 -4.53 9.36 1.20
C SER A 8 -5.93 9.91 1.50
N SER A 9 -6.07 10.61 2.61
CA SER A 9 -7.37 11.13 3.08
C SER A 9 -8.00 12.14 2.12
N LEU A 10 -7.17 12.93 1.42
CA LEU A 10 -7.62 13.93 0.45
C LEU A 10 -7.23 13.62 -1.00
N LEU A 11 -6.38 12.60 -1.21
CA LEU A 11 -5.78 12.32 -2.52
C LEU A 11 -5.96 10.86 -2.89
N THR A 12 -6.19 10.58 -4.17
CA THR A 12 -6.18 9.21 -4.66
C THR A 12 -5.51 9.13 -6.02
N HIS A 13 -4.52 8.25 -6.11
CA HIS A 13 -3.81 7.91 -7.32
C HIS A 13 -4.28 6.55 -7.82
N TYR A 14 -4.98 6.54 -8.96
CA TYR A 14 -5.41 5.31 -9.63
C TYR A 14 -4.49 4.98 -10.79
N PHE A 15 -4.36 3.69 -11.07
CA PHE A 15 -3.75 3.20 -12.29
C PHE A 15 -4.85 2.67 -13.21
N SER A 16 -5.20 3.45 -14.22
CA SER A 16 -6.31 3.18 -15.15
C SER A 16 -6.10 1.97 -16.06
N SER A 17 -4.87 1.44 -16.13
CA SER A 17 -4.51 0.38 -17.07
C SER A 17 -4.37 -1.01 -16.44
N ASN A 18 -4.30 -1.13 -15.11
CA ASN A 18 -3.81 -2.35 -14.47
C ASN A 18 -4.73 -2.90 -13.38
N ASP A 19 -4.98 -4.21 -13.49
CA ASP A 19 -5.76 -4.97 -12.53
C ASP A 19 -5.05 -5.09 -11.18
N ARG A 20 -5.82 -5.20 -10.11
CA ARG A 20 -5.37 -5.44 -8.73
C ARG A 20 -4.23 -6.45 -8.59
N MET A 21 -4.24 -7.51 -9.41
CA MET A 21 -3.22 -8.56 -9.40
C MET A 21 -1.83 -8.06 -9.81
N GLU A 22 -1.76 -7.03 -10.63
CA GLU A 22 -0.50 -6.41 -11.03
C GLU A 22 0.13 -5.63 -9.87
N LEU A 23 -0.70 -4.90 -9.12
CA LEU A 23 -0.25 -4.20 -7.92
C LEU A 23 0.20 -5.20 -6.83
N ASP A 24 -0.47 -6.36 -6.71
CA ASP A 24 -0.02 -7.45 -5.83
C ASP A 24 1.37 -7.97 -6.24
N SER A 25 1.56 -8.20 -7.54
CA SER A 25 2.86 -8.66 -8.07
C SER A 25 3.98 -7.66 -7.81
N PHE A 26 3.69 -6.36 -7.96
CA PHE A 26 4.59 -5.28 -7.57
C PHE A 26 4.96 -5.34 -6.08
N PHE A 27 3.97 -5.44 -5.19
CA PHE A 27 4.22 -5.50 -3.75
C PHE A 27 5.00 -6.74 -3.36
N ARG A 28 4.72 -7.91 -3.94
CA ARG A 28 5.52 -9.12 -3.70
C ARG A 28 6.98 -8.93 -4.12
N CYS A 29 7.21 -8.27 -5.25
CA CYS A 29 8.55 -7.95 -5.73
C CYS A 29 9.28 -6.99 -4.78
N LEU A 30 8.61 -5.91 -4.36
CA LEU A 30 9.14 -4.95 -3.40
C LEU A 30 9.44 -5.60 -2.04
N ILE A 31 8.49 -6.38 -1.50
CA ILE A 31 8.67 -7.09 -0.23
C ILE A 31 9.83 -8.07 -0.31
N LYS A 32 9.94 -8.84 -1.41
CA LYS A 32 11.08 -9.73 -1.64
C LYS A 32 12.41 -8.95 -1.61
N TYR A 33 12.47 -7.80 -2.29
CA TYR A 33 13.64 -6.93 -2.24
C TYR A 33 13.98 -6.48 -0.81
N LEU A 34 12.99 -6.05 -0.02
CA LEU A 34 13.19 -5.60 1.36
C LEU A 34 13.77 -6.71 2.25
N TYR A 35 13.30 -7.95 2.08
CA TYR A 35 13.81 -9.11 2.84
C TYR A 35 15.22 -9.51 2.41
N ILE A 36 15.50 -9.59 1.10
CA ILE A 36 16.83 -9.96 0.58
C ILE A 36 17.91 -8.97 1.05
N ASN A 37 17.55 -7.69 1.16
CA ASN A 37 18.47 -6.63 1.57
C ASN A 37 18.41 -6.32 3.07
N CYS A 38 17.73 -7.14 3.88
CA CYS A 38 17.65 -7.00 5.33
C CYS A 38 17.22 -5.58 5.80
N ILE A 39 16.26 -4.97 5.13
CA ILE A 39 15.82 -3.61 5.47
C ILE A 39 15.06 -3.61 6.80
N ASN A 40 15.62 -2.98 7.84
CA ASN A 40 15.09 -3.04 9.22
C ASN A 40 13.59 -2.68 9.33
N ASN A 41 13.15 -1.59 8.68
CA ASN A 41 11.77 -1.09 8.77
C ASN A 41 10.83 -1.68 7.71
N HIS A 42 11.15 -2.84 7.14
CA HIS A 42 10.36 -3.46 6.07
C HIS A 42 8.88 -3.70 6.43
N LYS A 43 8.54 -3.81 7.72
CA LYS A 43 7.16 -4.02 8.19
C LYS A 43 6.22 -2.83 7.91
N LEU A 44 6.77 -1.62 7.74
CA LEU A 44 5.99 -0.48 7.25
C LEU A 44 5.36 -0.81 5.88
N ILE A 45 6.11 -1.45 4.99
CA ILE A 45 5.60 -1.80 3.66
C ILE A 45 4.91 -3.18 3.69
N SER A 46 5.61 -4.21 4.18
CA SER A 46 5.18 -5.62 4.08
C SER A 46 4.01 -6.01 4.97
N ASP A 47 3.79 -5.30 6.09
CA ASP A 47 2.64 -5.51 6.97
C ASP A 47 1.67 -4.33 6.90
N ARG A 48 2.11 -3.12 7.28
CA ARG A 48 1.22 -1.96 7.39
C ARG A 48 0.62 -1.57 6.05
N LEU A 49 1.40 -1.09 5.08
CA LEU A 49 0.86 -0.63 3.80
C LEU A 49 0.23 -1.75 2.97
N TYR A 50 0.92 -2.90 2.84
CA TYR A 50 0.45 -4.00 1.99
C TYR A 50 -0.80 -4.68 2.53
N ARG A 51 -0.98 -4.80 3.85
CA ARG A 51 -2.10 -5.57 4.43
C ARG A 51 -3.17 -4.69 5.06
N LYS A 52 -2.79 -3.51 5.55
CA LYS A 52 -3.59 -2.61 6.38
C LYS A 52 -3.52 -1.20 5.78
N TYR A 53 -2.97 -0.26 6.53
CA TYR A 53 -2.76 1.12 6.19
C TYR A 53 -1.54 1.65 6.96
N ILE A 54 -1.05 2.81 6.55
CA ILE A 54 -0.03 3.60 7.24
C ILE A 54 -0.75 4.70 8.01
N ALA A 55 -0.67 4.63 9.34
CA ALA A 55 -1.20 5.67 10.23
C ALA A 55 -0.30 6.91 10.19
N LYS A 56 -0.84 8.08 10.56
CA LYS A 56 -0.14 9.37 10.48
C LYS A 56 1.23 9.37 11.14
N GLU A 57 1.36 8.71 12.28
CA GLU A 57 2.60 8.66 13.07
C GLU A 57 3.74 7.97 12.30
N ASN A 58 3.40 7.13 11.32
CA ASN A 58 4.35 6.34 10.54
C ASN A 58 4.63 6.92 9.14
N ILE A 59 3.98 8.02 8.73
CA ILE A 59 4.11 8.58 7.38
C ILE A 59 5.53 9.10 7.14
N LYS A 60 6.11 9.80 8.12
CA LYS A 60 7.49 10.30 8.02
C LYS A 60 8.50 9.15 7.84
N ASP A 61 8.34 8.08 8.62
CA ASP A 61 9.22 6.91 8.53
C ASP A 61 9.06 6.16 7.21
N LEU A 62 7.85 6.13 6.65
CA LEU A 62 7.59 5.60 5.31
C LEU A 62 8.33 6.43 4.24
N CYS A 63 8.25 7.76 4.29
CA CYS A 63 8.96 8.63 3.35
C CYS A 63 10.48 8.38 3.39
N LEU A 64 11.07 8.33 4.58
CA LEU A 64 12.49 8.05 4.77
C LEU A 64 12.87 6.65 4.25
N LEU A 65 12.02 5.65 4.50
CA LEU A 65 12.23 4.29 4.00
C LEU A 65 12.22 4.28 2.47
N LEU A 66 11.20 4.87 1.83
CA LEU A 66 11.06 4.91 0.38
C LEU A 66 12.23 5.62 -0.29
N ASP A 67 12.72 6.72 0.28
CA ASP A 67 13.88 7.42 -0.23
C ASP A 67 15.16 6.57 -0.13
N SER A 68 15.37 5.93 1.03
CA SER A 68 16.54 5.07 1.26
C SER A 68 16.63 3.87 0.31
N ILE A 69 15.48 3.30 -0.09
CA ILE A 69 15.45 2.11 -0.96
C ILE A 69 15.31 2.46 -2.44
N LYS A 70 15.01 3.71 -2.81
CA LYS A 70 14.66 4.12 -4.17
C LYS A 70 15.70 3.69 -5.20
N ILE A 71 16.97 4.05 -5.00
CA ILE A 71 18.05 3.75 -5.95
C ILE A 71 18.27 2.23 -6.04
N GLY A 72 18.34 1.55 -4.89
CA GLY A 72 18.60 0.11 -4.82
C GLY A 72 17.47 -0.73 -5.43
N PHE A 73 16.21 -0.35 -5.19
CA PHE A 73 15.06 -1.07 -5.74
C PHE A 73 14.95 -0.89 -7.26
N ILE A 74 15.16 0.32 -7.79
CA ILE A 74 15.17 0.54 -9.24
C ILE A 74 16.32 -0.23 -9.90
N GLY A 75 17.51 -0.25 -9.29
CA GLY A 75 18.63 -1.07 -9.74
C GLY A 75 18.27 -2.56 -9.77
N TYR A 76 17.66 -3.07 -8.69
CA TYR A 76 17.19 -4.45 -8.60
C TYR A 76 16.17 -4.82 -9.68
N LEU A 77 15.23 -3.93 -10.01
CA LEU A 77 14.26 -4.17 -11.08
C LEU A 77 14.95 -4.26 -12.46
N ASN A 78 15.95 -3.40 -12.70
CA ASN A 78 16.70 -3.38 -13.95
C ASN A 78 17.58 -4.63 -14.12
N SER A 79 18.32 -5.00 -13.07
CA SER A 79 19.24 -6.16 -13.08
C SER A 79 18.53 -7.51 -13.24
N ASN A 80 17.26 -7.62 -12.83
CA ASN A 80 16.47 -8.83 -13.01
C ASN A 80 15.69 -8.88 -14.34
N SER A 81 15.97 -7.96 -15.27
CA SER A 81 15.29 -7.86 -16.57
C SER A 81 13.76 -7.95 -16.43
N ASN A 82 13.20 -7.27 -15.44
CA ASN A 82 11.78 -7.35 -15.17
C ASN A 82 11.01 -6.79 -16.37
N SER A 83 10.24 -7.64 -17.06
CA SER A 83 9.45 -7.24 -18.23
C SER A 83 8.41 -6.15 -17.93
N LYS A 84 8.14 -5.89 -16.64
CA LYS A 84 7.24 -4.86 -16.14
C LYS A 84 7.98 -3.71 -15.44
N PHE A 85 9.26 -3.51 -15.76
CA PHE A 85 10.11 -2.48 -15.16
C PHE A 85 9.43 -1.11 -15.09
N GLU A 86 8.95 -0.59 -16.23
CA GLU A 86 8.32 0.74 -16.27
C GLU A 86 7.04 0.80 -15.42
N THR A 87 6.23 -0.25 -15.45
CA THR A 87 5.02 -0.33 -14.61
C THR A 87 5.36 -0.28 -13.12
N TYR A 88 6.36 -1.04 -12.68
CA TYR A 88 6.73 -1.09 -11.26
C TYR A 88 7.44 0.18 -10.82
N ARG A 89 8.21 0.80 -11.72
CA ARG A 89 8.79 2.12 -11.52
C ARG A 89 7.71 3.18 -11.32
N GLU A 90 6.65 3.18 -12.12
CA GLU A 90 5.54 4.13 -11.97
C GLU A 90 4.71 3.87 -10.69
N TYR A 91 4.50 2.61 -10.30
CA TYR A 91 3.89 2.29 -9.00
C TYR A 91 4.72 2.80 -7.83
N PHE A 92 6.04 2.58 -7.86
CA PHE A 92 6.93 3.08 -6.83
C PHE A 92 6.94 4.61 -6.78
N ARG A 93 6.94 5.27 -7.95
CA ARG A 93 6.86 6.72 -8.06
C ARG A 93 5.58 7.28 -7.45
N ALA A 94 4.44 6.66 -7.76
CA ALA A 94 3.15 7.06 -7.22
C ALA A 94 3.04 6.81 -5.71
N LEU A 95 3.60 5.71 -5.20
CA LEU A 95 3.70 5.46 -3.75
C LEU A 95 4.56 6.53 -3.06
N ASN A 96 5.70 6.89 -3.65
CA ASN A 96 6.54 7.95 -3.09
C ASN A 96 5.81 9.31 -3.11
N LYS A 97 5.17 9.64 -4.24
CA LYS A 97 4.38 10.87 -4.36
C LYS A 97 3.30 10.96 -3.29
N ILE A 98 2.45 9.94 -3.16
CA ILE A 98 1.35 9.99 -2.18
C ILE A 98 1.86 10.05 -0.74
N SER A 99 3.04 9.49 -0.46
CA SER A 99 3.65 9.57 0.87
C SER A 99 4.14 10.99 1.18
N LEU A 100 4.75 11.66 0.21
CA LEU A 100 5.17 13.06 0.33
C LEU A 100 3.98 14.00 0.42
N ASP A 101 2.98 13.84 -0.44
CA ASP A 101 1.75 14.65 -0.39
C ASP A 101 1.05 14.48 0.97
N SER A 102 1.05 13.27 1.54
CA SER A 102 0.48 13.01 2.87
C SER A 102 1.30 13.63 4.00
N LEU A 103 2.63 13.67 3.87
CA LEU A 103 3.49 14.35 4.83
C LEU A 103 3.23 15.87 4.82
N GLU A 104 3.05 16.46 3.64
CA GLU A 104 2.68 17.87 3.50
C GLU A 104 1.32 18.17 4.17
N LEU A 105 0.32 17.31 3.99
CA LEU A 105 -0.97 17.45 4.68
C LEU A 105 -0.83 17.44 6.22
N LEU A 106 0.04 16.59 6.76
CA LEU A 106 0.33 16.58 8.20
C LEU A 106 0.99 17.89 8.66
N GLU A 107 1.91 18.44 7.87
CA GLU A 107 2.55 19.74 8.16
C GLU A 107 1.56 20.91 8.12
N LEU A 108 0.49 20.79 7.33
CA LEU A 108 -0.63 21.74 7.27
C LEU A 108 -1.65 21.57 8.41
N GLY A 109 -1.47 20.58 9.29
CA GLY A 109 -2.33 20.35 10.45
C GLY A 109 -3.53 19.43 10.20
N GLU A 110 -3.55 18.67 9.09
CA GLU A 110 -4.58 17.66 8.86
C GLU A 110 -4.35 16.43 9.76
N ASP A 111 -5.30 16.17 10.67
CA ASP A 111 -5.13 15.16 11.71
C ASP A 111 -5.61 13.75 11.34
N ASP A 112 -6.40 13.63 10.29
CA ASP A 112 -6.99 12.37 9.81
C ASP A 112 -6.28 11.88 8.54
N VAL A 113 -4.94 11.93 8.50
CA VAL A 113 -4.15 11.49 7.34
C VAL A 113 -3.72 10.03 7.48
N LYS A 114 -4.02 9.21 6.47
CA LYS A 114 -3.51 7.85 6.36
C LYS A 114 -3.31 7.43 4.93
N ILE A 115 -2.35 6.52 4.70
CA ILE A 115 -2.09 5.97 3.35
C ILE A 115 -2.55 4.52 3.31
N GLN A 116 -3.33 4.16 2.29
CA GLN A 116 -3.82 2.79 2.09
C GLN A 116 -3.90 2.45 0.61
N ILE A 117 -3.95 1.15 0.31
CA ILE A 117 -4.26 0.66 -1.03
C ILE A 117 -5.76 0.81 -1.24
N HIS A 118 -6.14 1.51 -2.31
CA HIS A 118 -7.53 1.78 -2.65
C HIS A 118 -7.96 0.95 -3.85
N LEU A 119 -9.16 0.37 -3.78
CA LEU A 119 -9.79 -0.30 -4.90
C LEU A 119 -10.87 0.59 -5.51
N MET A 120 -10.85 0.73 -6.82
CA MET A 120 -11.94 1.37 -7.57
C MET A 120 -13.05 0.35 -7.82
N LEU A 121 -13.90 0.13 -6.82
CA LEU A 121 -15.15 -0.61 -6.97
C LEU A 121 -16.35 0.34 -6.82
N PRO A 122 -17.48 0.05 -7.50
CA PRO A 122 -18.74 0.69 -7.17
C PRO A 122 -19.03 0.50 -5.68
N TYR A 123 -19.38 1.58 -4.98
CA TYR A 123 -19.82 1.53 -3.57
C TYR A 123 -18.78 1.02 -2.54
N CYS A 124 -17.47 1.26 -2.75
CA CYS A 124 -16.37 1.08 -1.76
C CYS A 124 -16.54 1.77 -0.39
N ILE A 125 -17.74 2.28 -0.10
CA ILE A 125 -18.17 2.86 1.16
C ILE A 125 -17.87 1.89 2.31
N GLU A 126 -18.08 0.58 2.13
CA GLU A 126 -17.83 -0.41 3.18
C GLU A 126 -16.33 -0.52 3.55
N GLU A 127 -15.43 -0.41 2.58
CA GLU A 127 -13.98 -0.44 2.83
C GLU A 127 -13.53 0.81 3.58
N LYS A 128 -14.03 1.98 3.15
CA LYS A 128 -13.76 3.27 3.81
C LYS A 128 -14.34 3.36 5.23
N LYS A 129 -15.35 2.53 5.55
CA LYS A 129 -16.00 2.47 6.87
C LYS A 129 -15.36 1.45 7.81
N LEU A 130 -14.36 0.69 7.37
CA LEU A 130 -13.70 -0.26 8.26
C LEU A 130 -13.02 0.50 9.41
N PRO A 131 -13.32 0.15 10.67
CA PRO A 131 -12.62 0.71 11.81
C PRO A 131 -11.14 0.37 11.74
N GLU A 132 -10.29 1.33 12.07
CA GLU A 132 -8.84 1.12 12.16
C GLU A 132 -8.49 0.01 13.15
N SER A 133 -9.21 -0.07 14.26
CA SER A 133 -9.09 -1.13 15.25
C SER A 133 -9.30 -2.53 14.67
N PHE A 134 -10.17 -2.69 13.67
CA PHE A 134 -10.32 -3.97 12.98
C PHE A 134 -9.09 -4.30 12.13
N LEU A 135 -8.58 -3.33 11.37
CA LEU A 135 -7.40 -3.50 10.51
C LEU A 135 -6.15 -3.77 11.34
N ASP A 136 -5.98 -3.08 12.46
CA ASP A 136 -4.85 -3.26 13.38
C ASP A 136 -4.81 -4.67 13.97
N ASN A 137 -5.98 -5.24 14.28
CA ASN A 137 -6.14 -6.58 14.85
C ASN A 137 -6.23 -7.70 13.81
N LEU A 138 -5.99 -7.43 12.51
CA LEU A 138 -6.00 -8.47 11.49
C LEU A 138 -4.98 -9.57 11.80
N PRO A 139 -5.40 -10.85 11.87
CA PRO A 139 -4.50 -11.99 12.11
C PRO A 139 -3.37 -12.07 11.07
N ASN A 140 -2.21 -12.60 11.44
CA ASN A 140 -1.05 -12.69 10.52
C ASN A 140 -1.31 -13.55 9.26
N ASN A 141 -2.24 -14.50 9.33
CA ASN A 141 -2.65 -15.33 8.19
C ASN A 141 -3.78 -14.72 7.35
N ALA A 142 -4.32 -13.56 7.73
CA ALA A 142 -5.37 -12.91 6.96
C ALA A 142 -4.81 -12.40 5.62
N LYS A 143 -5.50 -12.74 4.52
CA LYS A 143 -5.30 -12.12 3.20
C LYS A 143 -5.51 -10.61 3.33
N PRO A 144 -4.71 -9.74 2.66
CA PRO A 144 -4.97 -8.31 2.63
C PRO A 144 -6.41 -7.97 2.23
N PHE A 145 -7.03 -6.98 2.87
CA PHE A 145 -8.46 -6.66 2.65
C PHE A 145 -8.74 -6.31 1.17
N TRP A 146 -7.79 -5.67 0.50
CA TRP A 146 -7.91 -5.29 -0.91
C TRP A 146 -7.77 -6.49 -1.85
N LEU A 147 -7.16 -7.61 -1.42
CA LEU A 147 -7.04 -8.87 -2.16
C LEU A 147 -8.13 -9.90 -1.82
N ARG A 148 -9.16 -9.52 -1.06
CA ARG A 148 -10.25 -10.44 -0.73
C ARG A 148 -10.97 -10.96 -1.99
N GLU A 149 -11.49 -12.17 -1.87
CA GLU A 149 -12.33 -12.85 -2.88
C GLU A 149 -13.80 -12.95 -2.43
N ILE A 150 -14.08 -12.51 -1.21
CA ILE A 150 -15.40 -12.54 -0.56
C ILE A 150 -15.91 -11.11 -0.35
N SER A 151 -17.19 -10.96 -0.03
CA SER A 151 -17.76 -9.65 0.30
C SER A 151 -17.08 -9.03 1.53
N MET A 152 -17.12 -7.70 1.67
CA MET A 152 -16.50 -7.06 2.84
C MET A 152 -17.18 -7.51 4.15
N LYS A 153 -18.51 -7.68 4.13
CA LYS A 153 -19.27 -8.25 5.25
C LYS A 153 -18.78 -9.64 5.66
N GLU A 154 -18.55 -10.54 4.70
CA GLU A 154 -18.00 -11.88 4.99
C GLU A 154 -16.56 -11.81 5.46
N TYR A 155 -15.75 -10.91 4.90
CA TYR A 155 -14.37 -10.69 5.31
C TYR A 155 -14.28 -10.25 6.77
N VAL A 156 -15.10 -9.27 7.17
CA VAL A 156 -15.21 -8.82 8.57
C VAL A 156 -15.67 -9.99 9.43
N LYS A 157 -16.77 -10.68 9.09
CA LYS A 157 -17.25 -11.83 9.86
C LYS A 157 -16.19 -12.93 10.04
N LYS A 158 -15.34 -13.14 9.03
CA LYS A 158 -14.29 -14.17 9.07
C LYS A 158 -13.13 -13.83 10.01
N TYR A 159 -12.78 -12.55 10.15
CA TYR A 159 -11.62 -12.10 10.92
C TYR A 159 -11.98 -11.27 12.17
N SER A 160 -13.26 -11.00 12.41
CA SER A 160 -13.78 -10.56 13.69
C SER A 160 -13.86 -11.76 14.63
N THR A 161 -12.80 -11.96 15.40
CA THR A 161 -12.83 -12.81 16.61
C THR A 161 -13.73 -12.20 17.69
#